data_AF-A0A7R7AEM9-F1
#
_entry.id   AF-A0A7R7AEM9-F1
#
_cell.length_a   1.000
_cell.length_b   1.000
_cell.length_c   1.000
_cell.angle_alpha   90.00
_cell.angle_beta   90.00
_cell.angle_gamma   90.00
#
_symmetry.space_group_name_H-M   'P 1'
#
loop_
_entity.id
_entity.type
_entity.pdbx_description
1 polymer ?
#
loop_
_entity_poly.entity_id
_entity_poly.type
_entity_poly.pdbx_seq_one_letter_code
_entity_poly.pdbx_strand_id
1 'polypeptide(L)'
;MLTKKQVIYSALALTTGLSLSAQAQEALIFTIEAPLIQESQVDTNLYTLTTQDFESVPLWNKVFRNTSPYKTSFIWDGVGTYEGDSGTGKIRTDIVWGAAYGEGKYLFIFNTEGQSAEDNPGITLTFNEPVGYFGFWWSAGDYANKLTVTLADGTEIYVETGLIYQSEGYDNRIASEGGHMGSPTTKYLDENNGEPYAYLNLFATDENRKIAKVRFHGRNFETDNHTVTTAIISEPPGIEVPLPPTTPSFGYDGRFNIQEINKVKSASGIENPN
;
A
#
# COMPACT_ATOMS: atom_id res chain seq x y z
N MET A 1 2.52 -78.98 -7.05
CA MET A 1 1.67 -77.90 -7.60
C MET A 1 2.23 -76.55 -7.16
N LEU A 2 2.16 -75.57 -8.05
CA LEU A 2 2.99 -74.36 -8.13
C LEU A 2 2.81 -73.32 -7.01
N THR A 3 3.96 -72.73 -6.69
CA THR A 3 4.30 -71.39 -6.19
C THR A 3 3.22 -70.29 -6.15
N LYS A 4 3.16 -69.55 -5.04
CA LYS A 4 2.78 -68.12 -5.02
C LYS A 4 3.89 -67.31 -4.37
N LYS A 5 4.67 -66.62 -5.22
CA LYS A 5 5.55 -65.51 -4.83
C LYS A 5 4.67 -64.32 -4.43
N GLN A 6 4.79 -63.85 -3.19
CA GLN A 6 4.29 -62.53 -2.81
C GLN A 6 5.24 -61.47 -3.36
N VAL A 7 4.73 -60.65 -4.27
CA VAL A 7 5.41 -59.45 -4.78
C VAL A 7 5.18 -58.36 -3.75
N ILE A 8 6.24 -57.94 -3.06
CA ILE A 8 6.25 -56.75 -2.21
C ILE A 8 6.45 -55.56 -3.17
N TYR A 9 5.42 -54.75 -3.35
CA TYR A 9 5.56 -53.45 -4.03
C TYR A 9 6.11 -52.44 -3.01
N SER A 10 7.31 -51.95 -3.28
CA SER A 10 7.92 -50.83 -2.57
C SER A 10 7.13 -49.55 -2.86
N ALA A 11 6.51 -48.96 -1.84
CA ALA A 11 5.95 -47.62 -1.93
C ALA A 11 7.10 -46.60 -1.82
N LEU A 12 7.51 -46.04 -2.96
CA LEU A 12 8.38 -44.88 -2.98
C LEU A 12 7.50 -43.63 -2.85
N ALA A 13 7.28 -43.17 -1.61
CA ALA A 13 6.66 -41.88 -1.36
C ALA A 13 7.67 -40.77 -1.69
N LEU A 14 7.58 -40.23 -2.89
CA LEU A 14 8.28 -39.01 -3.28
C LEU A 14 7.39 -37.83 -2.86
N THR A 15 7.58 -37.32 -1.65
CA THR A 15 6.95 -36.08 -1.18
C THR A 15 8.06 -35.09 -0.86
N THR A 16 8.56 -34.42 -1.89
CA THR A 16 9.54 -33.34 -1.75
C THR A 16 9.17 -32.18 -2.67
N GLY A 17 8.90 -31.03 -2.06
CA GLY A 17 8.74 -29.74 -2.72
C GLY A 17 7.26 -29.36 -2.92
N LEU A 18 6.78 -28.17 -2.58
CA LEU A 18 7.39 -26.90 -2.17
C LEU A 18 6.29 -26.16 -1.41
N SER A 19 6.47 -25.90 -0.11
CA SER A 19 5.62 -24.97 0.65
C SER A 19 6.51 -23.84 1.18
N LEU A 20 6.93 -22.96 0.27
CA LEU A 20 7.76 -21.78 0.58
C LEU A 20 7.06 -20.44 0.26
N SER A 21 5.74 -20.41 0.09
CA SER A 21 5.04 -19.18 -0.35
C SER A 21 4.11 -18.52 0.67
N ALA A 22 4.22 -18.81 1.97
CA ALA A 22 3.23 -18.34 2.97
C ALA A 22 3.73 -17.25 3.96
N GLN A 23 5.01 -16.86 3.96
CA GLN A 23 5.55 -15.99 5.03
C GLN A 23 5.28 -14.48 4.86
N ALA A 24 4.71 -14.07 3.74
CA ALA A 24 4.48 -12.66 3.44
C ALA A 24 3.25 -12.05 4.11
N GLN A 25 2.21 -12.85 4.30
CA GLN A 25 0.88 -12.39 4.72
C GLN A 25 0.82 -12.06 6.22
N GLU A 26 1.90 -12.30 6.98
CA GLU A 26 1.90 -12.15 8.43
C GLU A 26 2.39 -10.80 8.94
N ALA A 27 2.83 -9.85 8.11
CA ALA A 27 3.49 -8.62 8.60
C ALA A 27 2.57 -7.39 8.65
N LEU A 28 1.55 -7.36 7.79
CA LEU A 28 0.70 -6.19 7.58
C LEU A 28 -0.71 -6.65 7.23
N ILE A 29 -1.70 -6.10 7.93
CA ILE A 29 -3.12 -6.26 7.59
C ILE A 29 -3.54 -4.99 6.85
N PHE A 30 -4.16 -5.13 5.69
CA PHE A 30 -4.74 -4.05 4.92
C PHE A 30 -6.26 -4.18 4.97
N THR A 31 -6.96 -3.16 5.43
CA THR A 31 -8.44 -3.17 5.48
C THR A 31 -9.05 -1.94 4.82
N ILE A 32 -10.30 -2.10 4.41
CA ILE A 32 -11.18 -1.04 3.93
C ILE A 32 -12.34 -0.88 4.93
N GLU A 33 -12.65 0.34 5.32
CA GLU A 33 -13.82 0.63 6.15
C GLU A 33 -15.13 0.48 5.36
N ALA A 34 -16.25 0.48 6.06
CA ALA A 34 -17.57 0.54 5.42
C ALA A 34 -17.71 1.82 4.57
N PRO A 35 -18.59 1.81 3.54
CA PRO A 35 -18.94 3.00 2.77
C PRO A 35 -19.27 4.21 3.65
N LEU A 36 -18.98 5.41 3.13
CA LEU A 36 -19.24 6.72 3.76
C LEU A 36 -18.34 7.07 4.95
N ILE A 37 -17.55 6.13 5.48
CA ILE A 37 -16.58 6.40 6.53
C ILE A 37 -15.39 7.18 5.96
N GLN A 38 -15.06 8.30 6.59
CA GLN A 38 -13.99 9.23 6.17
C GLN A 38 -12.93 9.48 7.25
N GLU A 39 -13.02 8.76 8.36
CA GLU A 39 -12.08 8.80 9.49
C GLU A 39 -11.89 7.41 10.10
N SER A 40 -10.82 7.24 10.87
CA SER A 40 -10.49 5.97 11.53
C SER A 40 -11.63 5.48 12.43
N GLN A 41 -11.92 4.18 12.37
CA GLN A 41 -12.84 3.50 13.29
C GLN A 41 -12.10 2.74 14.40
N VAL A 42 -10.80 2.99 14.60
CA VAL A 42 -10.04 2.41 15.71
C VAL A 42 -10.57 2.93 17.06
N ASP A 43 -10.76 2.04 18.03
CA ASP A 43 -11.33 2.38 19.34
C ASP A 43 -10.43 3.34 20.14
N THR A 44 -10.86 4.60 20.24
CA THR A 44 -10.15 5.67 20.94
C THR A 44 -10.16 5.53 22.46
N ASN A 45 -10.96 4.61 23.03
CA ASN A 45 -10.88 4.27 24.45
C ASN A 45 -9.66 3.40 24.77
N LEU A 46 -9.16 2.67 23.76
CA LEU A 46 -8.02 1.76 23.89
C LEU A 46 -6.73 2.36 23.34
N TYR A 47 -6.83 3.23 22.34
CA TYR A 47 -5.68 3.76 21.62
C TYR A 47 -5.71 5.28 21.52
N THR A 48 -4.54 5.90 21.66
CA THR A 48 -4.36 7.33 21.35
C THR A 48 -4.07 7.46 19.86
N LEU A 49 -4.98 8.13 19.15
CA LEU A 49 -4.83 8.43 17.73
C LEU A 49 -4.32 9.86 17.54
N THR A 50 -3.51 10.07 16.51
CA THR A 50 -3.12 11.40 16.02
C THR A 50 -3.47 11.51 14.55
N THR A 51 -4.13 12.59 14.14
CA THR A 51 -4.59 12.79 12.76
C THR A 51 -3.98 14.05 12.14
N GLN A 52 -3.67 13.96 10.84
CA GLN A 52 -3.29 15.06 9.97
C GLN A 52 -4.36 15.23 8.90
N ASP A 53 -5.07 16.35 8.99
CA ASP A 53 -6.14 16.80 8.11
C ASP A 53 -5.66 17.87 7.11
N PHE A 54 -4.37 18.20 7.11
CA PHE A 54 -3.73 19.21 6.27
C PHE A 54 -4.25 20.66 6.43
N GLU A 55 -5.16 20.93 7.37
CA GLU A 55 -5.78 22.25 7.54
C GLU A 55 -4.78 23.32 7.92
N SER A 56 -3.84 22.96 8.79
CA SER A 56 -2.76 23.85 9.22
C SER A 56 -1.69 24.05 8.15
N VAL A 57 -1.67 23.23 7.10
CA VAL A 57 -0.64 23.27 6.06
C VAL A 57 -0.98 24.37 5.05
N PRO A 58 -0.06 25.31 4.77
CA PRO A 58 -0.30 26.31 3.74
C PRO A 58 -0.57 25.66 2.39
N LEU A 59 -1.46 26.26 1.59
CA LEU A 59 -1.68 25.79 0.21
C LEU A 59 -0.35 25.80 -0.56
N TRP A 60 -0.07 24.69 -1.24
CA TRP A 60 1.17 24.52 -1.99
C TRP A 60 0.88 24.60 -3.47
N ASN A 61 0.74 25.84 -3.93
CA ASN A 61 0.41 26.17 -5.31
C ASN A 61 1.62 25.96 -6.24
N LYS A 62 2.83 25.91 -5.67
CA LYS A 62 4.06 25.58 -6.39
C LYS A 62 4.35 24.11 -6.19
N VAL A 63 4.23 23.37 -7.29
CA VAL A 63 4.81 22.03 -7.53
C VAL A 63 6.08 21.86 -6.68
N PHE A 64 6.19 20.76 -5.91
CA PHE A 64 7.46 20.34 -5.31
C PHE A 64 8.48 20.43 -6.44
N ARG A 65 9.55 21.22 -6.37
CA ARG A 65 10.56 21.19 -7.43
C ARG A 65 11.87 20.90 -6.75
N ASN A 66 12.45 19.74 -7.07
CA ASN A 66 13.83 19.40 -6.75
C ASN A 66 14.77 20.20 -7.66
N THR A 67 14.63 21.52 -7.63
CA THR A 67 15.76 22.39 -7.88
C THR A 67 16.34 22.65 -6.51
N SER A 68 17.50 22.07 -6.21
CA SER A 68 18.31 22.50 -5.06
C SER A 68 18.34 24.03 -5.02
N PRO A 69 18.03 24.68 -3.87
CA PRO A 69 18.01 24.12 -2.50
C PRO A 69 16.64 23.64 -1.98
N TYR A 70 15.60 23.53 -2.80
CA TYR A 70 14.23 23.32 -2.31
C TYR A 70 13.86 21.84 -2.19
N LYS A 71 14.42 21.14 -1.18
CA LYS A 71 13.75 19.96 -0.64
C LYS A 71 12.48 20.45 0.06
N THR A 72 11.32 20.15 -0.50
CA THR A 72 10.03 20.50 0.09
C THR A 72 9.61 19.37 1.00
N SER A 73 9.81 19.57 2.30
CA SER A 73 9.30 18.70 3.35
C SER A 73 8.21 19.42 4.15
N PHE A 74 7.31 18.64 4.74
CA PHE A 74 6.34 19.10 5.73
C PHE A 74 6.47 18.24 6.98
N ILE A 75 6.60 18.90 8.13
CA ILE A 75 6.71 18.23 9.42
C ILE A 75 5.31 18.11 10.00
N TRP A 76 4.90 16.87 10.25
CA TRP A 76 3.76 16.57 11.11
C TRP A 76 4.30 16.44 12.54
N ASP A 77 4.13 17.51 13.32
CA ASP A 77 4.74 17.65 14.63
C ASP A 77 4.46 16.45 15.53
N GLY A 78 5.50 15.95 16.19
CA GLY A 78 5.46 14.74 17.02
C GLY A 78 5.34 13.40 16.28
N VAL A 79 4.94 13.37 15.00
CA VAL A 79 4.64 12.12 14.27
C VAL A 79 5.70 11.77 13.24
N GLY A 80 6.04 12.69 12.34
CA GLY A 80 6.92 12.37 11.23
C GLY A 80 7.10 13.50 10.22
N THR A 81 7.72 13.18 9.10
CA THR A 81 8.00 14.13 8.02
C THR A 81 7.54 13.59 6.69
N TYR A 82 6.77 14.41 5.96
CA TYR A 82 6.45 14.21 4.55
C TYR A 82 7.59 14.78 3.71
N GLU A 83 8.12 13.98 2.79
CA GLU A 83 9.12 14.37 1.82
C GLU A 83 8.64 13.97 0.43
N GLY A 84 8.66 14.90 -0.53
CA GLY A 84 8.32 14.59 -1.91
C GLY A 84 9.54 14.44 -2.80
N ASP A 85 9.41 13.57 -3.79
CA ASP A 85 10.25 13.61 -4.96
C ASP A 85 10.03 14.95 -5.70
N SER A 86 10.92 15.29 -6.64
CA SER A 86 10.70 16.47 -7.47
C SER A 86 9.37 16.35 -8.20
N GLY A 87 8.47 17.30 -8.00
CA GLY A 87 7.36 17.51 -8.90
C GLY A 87 6.02 17.04 -8.39
N THR A 88 5.89 16.50 -7.18
CA THR A 88 4.92 15.40 -6.98
C THR A 88 3.72 15.71 -6.12
N GLY A 89 3.86 16.54 -5.08
CA GLY A 89 2.76 16.82 -4.16
C GLY A 89 2.17 18.23 -4.35
N LYS A 90 0.95 18.43 -3.87
CA LYS A 90 0.34 19.73 -3.56
C LYS A 90 -0.59 19.56 -2.38
N ILE A 91 -0.69 20.58 -1.54
CA ILE A 91 -1.86 20.75 -0.68
C ILE A 91 -2.87 21.58 -1.45
N ARG A 92 -4.05 21.00 -1.67
CA ARG A 92 -5.17 21.62 -2.39
C ARG A 92 -6.32 21.87 -1.44
N THR A 93 -7.19 22.81 -1.79
CA THR A 93 -8.51 22.96 -1.15
C THR A 93 -9.47 21.92 -1.71
N ASP A 94 -10.51 21.60 -0.93
CA ASP A 94 -11.59 20.72 -1.30
C ASP A 94 -12.17 21.01 -2.70
N ILE A 95 -12.39 19.92 -3.43
CA ILE A 95 -13.08 19.84 -4.71
C ILE A 95 -13.77 18.46 -4.74
N VAL A 96 -14.60 18.18 -5.73
CA VAL A 96 -15.32 16.89 -5.85
C VAL A 96 -14.41 15.66 -5.72
N TRP A 97 -13.15 15.75 -6.15
CA TRP A 97 -12.16 14.66 -6.13
C TRP A 97 -11.36 14.53 -4.82
N GLY A 98 -11.50 15.46 -3.87
CA GLY A 98 -10.58 15.56 -2.74
C GLY A 98 -11.25 15.95 -1.42
N ALA A 99 -10.43 15.88 -0.37
CA ALA A 99 -10.74 16.20 1.02
C ALA A 99 -11.83 15.33 1.67
N ALA A 100 -11.60 14.98 2.93
CA ALA A 100 -12.62 14.34 3.73
C ALA A 100 -13.75 15.33 4.03
N TYR A 101 -14.97 14.81 4.11
CA TYR A 101 -16.21 15.56 4.40
C TYR A 101 -16.58 16.65 3.38
N GLY A 102 -15.77 16.84 2.33
CA GLY A 102 -16.02 17.82 1.27
C GLY A 102 -15.69 19.24 1.71
N GLU A 103 -14.77 19.39 2.65
CA GLU A 103 -14.31 20.66 3.19
C GLU A 103 -12.80 20.64 3.44
N GLY A 104 -12.19 21.81 3.55
CA GLY A 104 -10.81 21.90 4.00
C GLY A 104 -9.77 21.67 2.90
N LYS A 105 -8.72 20.93 3.23
CA LYS A 105 -7.54 20.70 2.40
C LYS A 105 -7.18 19.23 2.36
N TYR A 106 -6.44 18.86 1.31
CA TYR A 106 -5.98 17.49 1.15
C TYR A 106 -4.62 17.43 0.44
N LEU A 107 -3.94 16.31 0.59
CA LEU A 107 -2.71 16.00 -0.13
C LEU A 107 -3.06 15.41 -1.50
N PHE A 108 -2.64 16.12 -2.55
CA PHE A 108 -2.74 15.67 -3.93
C PHE A 108 -1.36 15.30 -4.47
N ILE A 109 -1.23 14.11 -5.01
CA ILE A 109 0.00 13.62 -5.64
C ILE A 109 -0.26 13.44 -7.13
N PHE A 110 0.41 14.26 -7.93
CA PHE A 110 0.25 14.26 -9.38
C PHE A 110 1.49 13.73 -10.06
N ASN A 111 1.28 12.93 -11.11
CA ASN A 111 2.37 12.53 -11.99
C ASN A 111 2.61 13.63 -13.03
N THR A 112 3.86 13.79 -13.46
CA THR A 112 4.20 14.60 -14.62
C THR A 112 4.01 13.73 -15.87
N GLU A 113 3.19 14.19 -16.81
CA GLU A 113 2.93 13.50 -18.08
C GLU A 113 4.25 13.02 -18.74
N GLY A 114 4.37 11.73 -19.02
CA GLY A 114 5.51 11.13 -19.74
C GLY A 114 6.55 10.36 -18.91
N GLN A 115 6.41 10.24 -17.58
CA GLN A 115 7.28 9.38 -16.76
C GLN A 115 6.71 7.96 -16.60
N SER A 116 7.60 6.97 -16.67
CA SER A 116 7.26 5.56 -16.47
C SER A 116 6.77 5.32 -15.04
N ALA A 117 5.99 4.25 -14.82
CA ALA A 117 5.52 3.87 -13.47
C ALA A 117 6.68 3.59 -12.47
N GLU A 118 7.88 3.33 -12.97
CA GLU A 118 9.09 3.04 -12.19
C GLU A 118 9.87 4.31 -11.81
N ASP A 119 9.71 5.40 -12.57
CA ASP A 119 10.19 6.75 -12.25
C ASP A 119 9.11 7.58 -11.53
N ASN A 120 8.00 6.95 -11.13
CA ASN A 120 6.79 7.66 -10.74
C ASN A 120 7.04 8.42 -9.44
N PRO A 121 7.02 9.76 -9.50
CA PRO A 121 7.52 10.55 -8.40
C PRO A 121 6.40 10.60 -7.33
N GLY A 122 6.76 10.44 -6.06
CA GLY A 122 5.81 10.24 -4.95
C GLY A 122 6.01 11.19 -3.76
N ILE A 123 5.25 10.95 -2.70
CA ILE A 123 5.40 11.56 -1.38
C ILE A 123 5.62 10.45 -0.37
N THR A 124 6.68 10.56 0.42
CA THR A 124 6.99 9.63 1.52
C THR A 124 6.74 10.30 2.86
N LEU A 125 5.89 9.69 3.67
CA LEU A 125 5.82 9.95 5.10
C LEU A 125 6.80 9.02 5.81
N THR A 126 7.80 9.59 6.47
CA THR A 126 8.71 8.88 7.37
C THR A 126 8.33 9.20 8.80
N PHE A 127 8.03 8.18 9.61
CA PHE A 127 7.68 8.36 11.01
C PHE A 127 8.93 8.58 11.87
N ASN A 128 8.81 9.41 12.91
CA ASN A 128 9.88 9.60 13.89
C ASN A 128 10.12 8.33 14.71
N GLU A 129 9.04 7.59 14.98
CA GLU A 129 9.02 6.26 15.59
C GLU A 129 8.09 5.36 14.77
N PRO A 130 8.44 4.08 14.52
CA PRO A 130 7.56 3.18 13.79
C PRO A 130 6.18 3.04 14.44
N VAL A 131 5.13 3.06 13.61
CA VAL A 131 3.72 3.06 14.06
C VAL A 131 3.09 1.67 13.90
N GLY A 132 2.18 1.31 14.81
CA GLY A 132 1.43 0.06 14.69
C GLY A 132 0.21 0.18 13.78
N TYR A 133 -0.23 1.41 13.51
CA TYR A 133 -1.37 1.72 12.66
C TYR A 133 -1.12 2.98 11.83
N PHE A 134 -1.50 2.92 10.56
CA PHE A 134 -1.65 4.07 9.66
C PHE A 134 -2.94 3.92 8.86
N GLY A 135 -3.86 4.87 8.97
CA GLY A 135 -5.06 4.96 8.13
C GLY A 135 -5.15 6.29 7.39
N PHE A 136 -5.90 6.34 6.31
CA PHE A 136 -6.11 7.55 5.53
C PHE A 136 -7.41 7.51 4.73
N TRP A 137 -7.98 8.69 4.49
CA TRP A 137 -9.05 8.89 3.53
C TRP A 137 -8.49 8.87 2.11
N TRP A 138 -9.01 7.99 1.27
CA TRP A 138 -8.66 7.88 -0.15
C TRP A 138 -9.83 8.35 -0.99
N SER A 139 -9.65 9.47 -1.69
CA SER A 139 -10.68 10.08 -2.53
C SER A 139 -10.37 9.89 -4.01
N ALA A 140 -11.41 9.77 -4.84
CA ALA A 140 -11.28 9.70 -6.31
C ALA A 140 -10.22 8.69 -6.77
N GLY A 141 -10.26 7.51 -6.15
CA GLY A 141 -9.25 6.50 -6.31
C GLY A 141 -9.18 5.89 -7.71
N ASP A 142 -8.02 5.37 -8.11
CA ASP A 142 -7.90 4.52 -9.30
C ASP A 142 -6.90 3.37 -9.12
N TYR A 143 -6.86 2.43 -10.07
CA TYR A 143 -5.91 1.31 -10.07
C TYR A 143 -4.43 1.73 -10.18
N ALA A 144 -4.15 2.98 -10.56
CA ALA A 144 -2.79 3.49 -10.65
C ALA A 144 -2.27 4.02 -9.31
N ASN A 145 -3.12 4.14 -8.29
CA ASN A 145 -2.75 4.54 -6.94
C ASN A 145 -2.05 3.39 -6.20
N LYS A 146 -0.91 3.68 -5.59
CA LYS A 146 -0.03 2.67 -4.99
C LYS A 146 0.61 3.19 -3.70
N LEU A 147 0.85 2.28 -2.78
CA LEU A 147 1.66 2.50 -1.60
C LEU A 147 2.88 1.59 -1.62
N THR A 148 3.99 2.11 -1.12
CA THR A 148 5.11 1.29 -0.65
C THR A 148 5.23 1.51 0.85
N VAL A 149 5.04 0.44 1.62
CA VAL A 149 5.09 0.43 3.08
C VAL A 149 6.43 -0.18 3.50
N THR A 150 7.27 0.60 4.17
CA THR A 150 8.53 0.07 4.74
C THR A 150 8.32 -0.20 6.22
N LEU A 151 8.58 -1.43 6.66
CA LEU A 151 8.52 -1.83 8.06
C LEU A 151 9.85 -1.54 8.78
N ALA A 152 9.83 -1.58 10.11
CA ALA A 152 10.96 -1.26 10.96
C ALA A 152 12.17 -2.20 10.77
N ASP A 153 11.94 -3.44 10.32
CA ASP A 153 13.00 -4.39 9.97
C ASP A 153 13.59 -4.17 8.55
N GLY A 154 13.09 -3.18 7.82
CA GLY A 154 13.50 -2.86 6.45
C GLY A 154 12.72 -3.59 5.37
N THR A 155 11.75 -4.45 5.73
CA THR A 155 10.88 -5.11 4.75
C THR A 155 10.01 -4.08 4.02
N GLU A 156 9.93 -4.18 2.70
CA GLU A 156 9.03 -3.37 1.88
C GLU A 156 7.84 -4.19 1.40
N ILE A 157 6.64 -3.64 1.57
CA ILE A 157 5.37 -4.20 1.10
C ILE A 157 4.76 -3.23 0.10
N TYR A 158 4.46 -3.75 -1.09
CA TYR A 158 3.83 -2.99 -2.16
C TYR A 158 2.33 -3.25 -2.11
N VAL A 159 1.56 -2.17 -1.91
CA VAL A 159 0.09 -2.23 -1.87
C VAL A 159 -0.45 -1.48 -3.07
N GLU A 160 -1.14 -2.19 -3.96
CA GLU A 160 -1.92 -1.55 -5.02
C GLU A 160 -3.31 -1.28 -4.44
N THR A 161 -3.75 -0.02 -4.39
CA THR A 161 -5.08 0.28 -3.82
C THR A 161 -6.18 -0.33 -4.69
N GLY A 162 -5.91 -0.61 -5.98
CA GLY A 162 -6.78 -1.40 -6.85
C GLY A 162 -7.10 -2.82 -6.36
N LEU A 163 -6.42 -3.33 -5.32
CA LEU A 163 -6.82 -4.58 -4.66
C LEU A 163 -8.18 -4.44 -3.96
N ILE A 164 -8.61 -3.22 -3.59
CA ILE A 164 -9.90 -3.03 -2.91
C ILE A 164 -11.07 -3.49 -3.79
N TYR A 165 -10.98 -3.37 -5.13
CA TYR A 165 -12.05 -3.81 -6.05
C TYR A 165 -12.28 -5.33 -6.02
N GLN A 166 -11.36 -6.08 -5.41
CA GLN A 166 -11.42 -7.53 -5.24
C GLN A 166 -11.80 -7.94 -3.80
N SER A 167 -11.90 -6.99 -2.87
CA SER A 167 -12.27 -7.26 -1.48
C SER A 167 -13.77 -7.47 -1.34
N GLU A 168 -14.17 -8.35 -0.41
CA GLU A 168 -15.58 -8.52 0.00
C GLU A 168 -16.17 -7.25 0.62
N GLY A 169 -15.32 -6.35 1.15
CA GLY A 169 -15.75 -5.07 1.71
C GLY A 169 -16.12 -4.03 0.66
N TYR A 170 -15.74 -4.22 -0.60
CA TYR A 170 -15.97 -3.23 -1.64
C TYR A 170 -17.37 -3.33 -2.26
N ASP A 171 -18.21 -2.35 -1.93
CA ASP A 171 -19.51 -2.14 -2.55
C ASP A 171 -19.42 -1.13 -3.71
N ASN A 172 -19.74 -1.56 -4.93
CA ASN A 172 -19.64 -0.76 -6.15
C ASN A 172 -20.85 0.14 -6.43
N ARG A 173 -21.82 0.19 -5.52
CA ARG A 173 -22.94 1.13 -5.59
C ARG A 173 -22.44 2.56 -5.35
N ILE A 174 -23.26 3.52 -5.74
CA ILE A 174 -22.96 4.93 -5.46
C ILE A 174 -23.12 5.25 -3.98
N ALA A 175 -22.52 6.35 -3.52
CA ALA A 175 -22.52 6.74 -2.12
C ALA A 175 -23.93 6.88 -1.52
N SER A 176 -24.89 7.48 -2.21
CA SER A 176 -26.27 7.60 -1.71
C SER A 176 -27.01 6.26 -1.55
N GLU A 177 -26.51 5.20 -2.19
CA GLU A 177 -26.99 3.82 -2.03
C GLU A 177 -26.21 3.05 -0.95
N GLY A 178 -25.23 3.70 -0.32
CA GLY A 178 -24.32 3.10 0.65
C GLY A 178 -23.22 2.26 0.01
N GLY A 179 -22.71 2.67 -1.16
CA GLY A 179 -21.50 2.07 -1.75
C GLY A 179 -20.31 3.05 -1.78
N HIS A 180 -19.20 2.62 -2.38
CA HIS A 180 -17.94 3.39 -2.41
C HIS A 180 -17.80 4.29 -3.64
N MET A 181 -18.73 4.23 -4.61
CA MET A 181 -18.59 5.00 -5.85
C MET A 181 -19.13 6.42 -5.71
N GLY A 182 -18.34 7.39 -6.17
CA GLY A 182 -18.71 8.81 -6.08
C GLY A 182 -18.51 9.37 -4.68
N SER A 183 -18.40 10.71 -4.62
CA SER A 183 -18.08 11.38 -3.36
C SER A 183 -19.22 11.15 -2.35
N PRO A 184 -18.91 10.69 -1.12
CA PRO A 184 -19.91 10.51 -0.07
C PRO A 184 -20.19 11.80 0.71
N THR A 185 -19.49 12.88 0.37
CA THR A 185 -19.58 14.15 1.08
C THR A 185 -20.90 14.83 0.76
N THR A 186 -21.57 15.45 1.74
CA THR A 186 -22.88 16.08 1.50
C THR A 186 -22.81 17.16 0.42
N LYS A 187 -21.68 17.87 0.30
CA LYS A 187 -21.45 18.93 -0.68
C LYS A 187 -21.35 18.43 -2.11
N TYR A 188 -20.81 17.22 -2.31
CA TYR A 188 -20.53 16.64 -3.63
C TYR A 188 -21.19 15.26 -3.81
N LEU A 189 -22.27 14.99 -3.10
CA LEU A 189 -22.86 13.65 -3.00
C LEU A 189 -23.14 13.05 -4.39
N ASP A 190 -22.60 11.85 -4.63
CA ASP A 190 -22.67 11.08 -5.89
C ASP A 190 -22.00 11.73 -7.11
N GLU A 191 -21.39 12.91 -6.97
CA GLU A 191 -20.52 13.43 -8.02
C GLU A 191 -19.28 12.52 -8.16
N ASN A 192 -18.71 12.49 -9.36
CA ASN A 192 -17.57 11.61 -9.68
C ASN A 192 -17.82 10.11 -9.42
N ASN A 193 -19.05 9.63 -9.68
CA ASN A 193 -19.48 8.24 -9.52
C ASN A 193 -18.72 7.19 -10.34
N GLY A 194 -17.71 7.59 -11.12
CA GLY A 194 -16.80 6.68 -11.83
C GLY A 194 -15.58 6.25 -11.02
N GLU A 195 -15.37 6.83 -9.83
CA GLU A 195 -14.18 6.59 -9.01
C GLU A 195 -14.58 6.22 -7.56
N PRO A 196 -13.84 5.31 -6.89
CA PRO A 196 -14.06 4.94 -5.50
C PRO A 196 -13.58 6.00 -4.49
N TYR A 197 -14.24 5.98 -3.34
CA TYR A 197 -13.93 6.78 -2.16
C TYR A 197 -13.99 5.85 -0.94
N ALA A 198 -12.92 5.77 -0.17
CA ALA A 198 -12.84 4.84 0.96
C ALA A 198 -11.85 5.29 2.02
N TYR A 199 -12.12 4.96 3.28
CA TYR A 199 -11.10 5.03 4.32
C TYR A 199 -10.33 3.70 4.37
N LEU A 200 -9.02 3.79 4.22
CA LEU A 200 -8.12 2.65 4.09
C LEU A 200 -7.20 2.56 5.30
N ASN A 201 -6.90 1.33 5.74
CA ASN A 201 -6.13 1.08 6.95
C ASN A 201 -4.98 0.11 6.75
N LEU A 202 -3.83 0.40 7.34
CA LEU A 202 -2.66 -0.47 7.43
C LEU A 202 -2.36 -0.75 8.91
N PHE A 203 -2.30 -2.02 9.29
CA PHE A 203 -1.97 -2.45 10.65
C PHE A 203 -0.74 -3.34 10.64
N ALA A 204 0.28 -2.98 11.42
CA ALA A 204 1.36 -3.90 11.71
C ALA A 204 0.84 -5.00 12.65
N THR A 205 1.28 -6.22 12.44
CA THR A 205 0.84 -7.41 13.21
C THR A 205 1.71 -7.69 14.43
N ASP A 206 2.92 -7.12 14.48
CA ASP A 206 3.84 -7.27 15.62
C ASP A 206 4.77 -6.06 15.81
N GLU A 207 5.34 -5.99 17.01
CA GLU A 207 6.18 -4.89 17.48
C GLU A 207 7.48 -4.69 16.69
N ASN A 208 8.09 -5.76 16.16
CA ASN A 208 9.35 -5.67 15.44
C ASN A 208 9.16 -5.23 13.98
N ARG A 209 7.95 -5.38 13.46
CA ARG A 209 7.57 -5.07 12.07
C ARG A 209 6.55 -3.94 11.98
N LYS A 210 6.62 -2.98 12.90
CA LYS A 210 5.85 -1.71 12.82
C LYS A 210 6.17 -0.93 11.55
N ILE A 211 5.24 -0.10 11.12
CA ILE A 211 5.34 0.70 9.90
C ILE A 211 6.31 1.87 10.14
N ALA A 212 7.43 1.89 9.43
CA ALA A 212 8.42 2.96 9.52
C ALA A 212 8.22 4.05 8.47
N LYS A 213 7.73 3.69 7.27
CA LYS A 213 7.46 4.63 6.18
C LYS A 213 6.24 4.22 5.37
N VAL A 214 5.53 5.22 4.84
CA VAL A 214 4.51 5.04 3.80
C VAL A 214 4.84 5.98 2.65
N ARG A 215 5.10 5.41 1.48
CA ARG A 215 5.26 6.17 0.24
C ARG A 215 3.99 6.06 -0.59
N PHE A 216 3.38 7.20 -0.86
CA PHE A 216 2.27 7.36 -1.78
C PHE A 216 2.80 7.69 -3.16
N HIS A 217 2.39 6.92 -4.17
CA HIS A 217 2.76 7.14 -5.55
C HIS A 217 1.68 6.60 -6.47
N GLY A 218 1.75 6.95 -7.75
CA GLY A 218 0.67 6.63 -8.68
C GLY A 218 0.28 7.83 -9.50
N ARG A 219 -0.92 7.79 -10.07
CA ARG A 219 -1.47 8.90 -10.84
C ARG A 219 -2.62 9.52 -10.05
N ASN A 220 -2.55 10.82 -9.84
CA ASN A 220 -3.63 11.59 -9.19
C ASN A 220 -4.05 10.97 -7.85
N PHE A 221 -3.09 10.64 -6.98
CA PHE A 221 -3.42 10.10 -5.66
C PHE A 221 -3.91 11.23 -4.77
N GLU A 222 -5.14 11.13 -4.27
CA GLU A 222 -5.79 12.13 -3.45
C GLU A 222 -6.09 11.55 -2.07
N THR A 223 -5.55 12.18 -1.03
CA THR A 223 -5.58 11.61 0.32
C THR A 223 -5.66 12.67 1.41
N ASP A 224 -6.34 12.32 2.50
CA ASP A 224 -6.63 13.20 3.64
C ASP A 224 -6.78 12.38 4.94
N ASN A 225 -6.98 13.04 6.09
CA ASN A 225 -7.23 12.39 7.39
C ASN A 225 -6.22 11.27 7.72
N HIS A 226 -4.94 11.53 7.48
CA HIS A 226 -3.88 10.57 7.80
C HIS A 226 -3.85 10.37 9.32
N THR A 227 -4.15 9.17 9.80
CA THR A 227 -4.31 8.86 11.22
C THR A 227 -3.34 7.78 11.65
N VAL A 228 -2.71 7.94 12.82
CA VAL A 228 -1.74 6.99 13.35
C VAL A 228 -1.91 6.67 14.81
N THR A 229 -1.38 5.52 15.21
CA THR A 229 -0.95 5.27 16.59
C THR A 229 0.31 4.41 16.61
N THR A 230 1.15 4.60 17.63
CA THR A 230 2.34 3.77 17.83
C THR A 230 2.01 2.38 18.36
N ALA A 231 0.81 2.17 18.92
CA ALA A 231 0.37 0.88 19.44
C ALA A 231 -0.03 -0.10 18.32
N ILE A 232 0.18 -1.40 18.57
CA ILE A 232 -0.42 -2.47 17.75
C ILE A 232 -1.91 -2.55 18.07
N ILE A 233 -2.74 -2.55 17.03
CA ILE A 233 -4.19 -2.69 17.15
C ILE A 233 -4.53 -4.17 17.21
N SER A 234 -5.13 -4.63 18.31
CA SER A 234 -5.47 -6.03 18.50
C SER A 234 -6.70 -6.47 17.72
N GLU A 235 -7.60 -5.54 17.42
CA GLU A 235 -8.84 -5.77 16.68
C GLU A 235 -8.95 -4.74 15.55
N PRO A 236 -8.32 -5.01 14.39
CA PRO A 236 -8.41 -4.13 13.22
C PRO A 236 -9.86 -3.95 12.76
N PRO A 237 -10.39 -2.71 12.65
CA PRO A 237 -11.68 -2.46 12.02
C PRO A 237 -11.63 -2.65 10.50
N GLY A 238 -12.81 -2.64 9.88
CA GLY A 238 -13.00 -2.80 8.44
C GLY A 238 -12.96 -4.26 7.97
N ILE A 239 -13.00 -4.43 6.65
CA ILE A 239 -12.91 -5.72 5.99
C ILE A 239 -11.52 -5.87 5.38
N GLU A 240 -10.89 -7.02 5.59
CA GLU A 240 -9.55 -7.29 5.05
C GLU A 240 -9.56 -7.27 3.51
N VAL A 241 -8.54 -6.64 2.96
CA VAL A 241 -8.23 -6.61 1.54
C VAL A 241 -7.00 -7.50 1.35
N PRO A 242 -7.15 -8.70 0.73
CA PRO A 242 -6.05 -9.64 0.62
C PRO A 242 -4.85 -9.01 -0.09
N LEU A 243 -3.71 -8.96 0.60
CA LEU A 243 -2.45 -8.55 -0.01
C LEU A 243 -1.88 -9.71 -0.83
N PRO A 244 -1.28 -9.44 -2.00
CA PRO A 244 -0.60 -10.49 -2.75
C PRO A 244 0.57 -11.04 -1.91
N PRO A 245 0.89 -12.34 -2.03
CA PRO A 245 2.06 -12.89 -1.37
C PRO A 245 3.31 -12.12 -1.81
N THR A 246 4.02 -11.51 -0.87
CA THR A 246 5.33 -10.91 -1.14
C THR A 246 6.22 -12.01 -1.67
N THR A 247 6.68 -11.84 -2.91
CA THR A 247 7.78 -12.66 -3.38
C THR A 247 9.01 -12.15 -2.65
N PRO A 248 9.80 -13.01 -1.97
CA PRO A 248 11.05 -12.57 -1.40
C PRO A 248 11.82 -11.84 -2.50
N SER A 249 12.10 -10.56 -2.26
CA SER A 249 13.04 -9.80 -3.07
C SER A 249 14.39 -10.47 -2.88
N PHE A 250 14.68 -11.50 -3.68
CA PHE A 250 16.05 -11.87 -3.94
C PHE A 250 16.63 -10.66 -4.62
N GLY A 251 17.36 -9.83 -3.86
CA GLY A 251 17.91 -8.57 -4.32
C GLY A 251 18.42 -8.73 -5.74
N TYR A 252 17.62 -8.24 -6.69
CA TYR A 252 17.96 -8.25 -8.09
C TYR A 252 18.92 -7.09 -8.29
N ASP A 253 20.12 -7.25 -7.75
CA ASP A 253 21.32 -6.67 -8.30
C ASP A 253 21.26 -7.03 -9.79
N GLY A 254 20.99 -6.05 -10.65
CA GLY A 254 20.80 -6.24 -12.09
C GLY A 254 22.01 -6.81 -12.86
N ARG A 255 22.94 -7.52 -12.20
CA ARG A 255 24.00 -8.31 -12.79
C ARG A 255 23.54 -9.76 -12.90
N PHE A 256 22.82 -10.06 -13.97
CA PHE A 256 22.87 -11.40 -14.54
C PHE A 256 24.32 -11.67 -14.95
N ASN A 257 25.08 -12.33 -14.07
CA ASN A 257 26.41 -12.79 -14.43
C ASN A 257 26.26 -13.97 -15.38
N ILE A 258 26.31 -13.69 -16.69
CA ILE A 258 26.26 -14.69 -17.78
C ILE A 258 27.29 -15.82 -17.56
N GLN A 259 28.33 -15.58 -16.75
CA GLN A 259 29.30 -16.62 -16.37
C GLN A 259 28.72 -17.74 -15.50
N GLU A 260 27.69 -17.51 -14.68
CA GLU A 260 27.09 -18.59 -13.87
C GLU A 260 26.21 -19.53 -14.70
N ILE A 261 25.51 -19.02 -15.72
CA ILE A 261 24.76 -19.85 -16.68
C ILE A 261 25.72 -20.77 -17.45
N ASN A 262 26.92 -20.30 -17.78
CA ASN A 262 27.93 -21.10 -18.45
C ASN A 262 28.57 -22.15 -17.52
N LYS A 263 28.64 -21.91 -16.20
CA LYS A 263 29.05 -22.94 -15.23
C LYS A 263 28.03 -24.08 -15.14
N VAL A 264 26.73 -23.77 -15.09
CA VAL A 264 25.66 -24.80 -15.07
C VAL A 264 25.62 -25.59 -16.38
N LYS A 265 25.81 -24.94 -17.53
CA LYS A 265 25.91 -25.64 -18.84
C LYS A 265 27.15 -26.54 -18.94
N SER A 266 28.28 -26.14 -18.35
CA SER A 266 29.49 -26.99 -18.34
C SER A 266 29.37 -28.19 -17.39
N ALA A 267 28.53 -28.10 -16.35
CA ALA A 267 28.30 -29.17 -15.39
C ALA A 267 27.20 -30.17 -15.81
N SER A 268 26.28 -29.78 -16.71
CA SER A 268 25.16 -30.63 -17.14
C SER A 268 25.46 -31.51 -18.36
N GLY A 269 26.62 -31.34 -19.02
CA GLY A 269 27.03 -32.19 -20.15
C GLY A 269 26.10 -32.12 -21.36
N ILE A 270 25.25 -31.10 -21.45
CA ILE A 270 24.32 -30.93 -22.58
C ILE A 270 25.09 -30.20 -23.69
N GLU A 271 25.71 -30.98 -24.59
CA GLU A 271 26.17 -30.45 -25.88
C GLU A 271 24.95 -30.10 -26.74
N ASN A 272 24.99 -28.92 -27.36
CA ASN A 272 23.99 -28.50 -28.34
C ASN A 272 23.99 -29.49 -29.52
N PRO A 273 22.84 -30.08 -29.90
CA PRO A 273 22.72 -30.69 -31.21
C PRO A 273 22.71 -29.57 -32.25
N ASN A 274 23.62 -29.67 -33.23
CA ASN A 274 23.57 -28.88 -34.47
C ASN A 274 22.28 -29.15 -35.24
#